data_AF-A0A1Q6EAW4-F1
#
_entry.id   AF-A0A1Q6EAW4-F1
#
_cell.length_a   1.000
_cell.length_b   1.000
_cell.length_c   1.000
_cell.angle_alpha   90.00
_cell.angle_beta   90.00
_cell.angle_gamma   90.00
#
_symmetry.space_group_name_H-M   'P 1'
#
loop_
_entity.id
_entity.type
_entity.pdbx_description
1 polymer ?
#
loop_
_entity_poly.entity_id
_entity_poly.type
_entity_poly.pdbx_seq_one_letter_code
_entity_poly.pdbx_strand_id
1 'polypeptide(L)'
;MTRPGPTIAAIAESLLHPQGRFRRLSGATPVTDTNGIPRFTVTAETADFEAEADGTPCLLRFSLGENTRLRRNAQEHPFPKGGERFFIAPYEYLYEEMLFFDGTGAPQRTDLLLERLPPGALRLPDFVRTHLDRNGASILRRLLESVAEMYRTFDAEGIVHGHLKAANILVTTDGRPTAIRCLHSHSRDARNDRSALLRLSLAVYVSACMPPLFHMLWTSPTAEAWLPALFTQAEFDRNTSLIRIAAAAAADSTPPLHALPPELLRSPGPEETATLLDTLAALPFAPMPLLEALLETAANTSAHATAHDITVPYTATETAGPQTILLDTETCEHIGRPADTVVRYCKNGLWGYADAELRPLTAPVFTRADEFYEGRAAAGNTGGVGLIDRSGGFVMEPRFEALEWYGEWNVAAACLDGEWNLYDRCGKRLTASGYDWMAPPAEGTLLVRRRERFGFIDLTGQPVTELRYEEAFSFSDGRALVRTGHTAYFIDREGRRIK
;
A
#
# COMPACT_ATOMS: atom_id res chain seq x y z
N MET A 1 -10.08 -24.59 -23.40
CA MET A 1 -9.37 -23.32 -23.58
C MET A 1 -9.89 -22.37 -22.52
N THR A 2 -9.02 -22.01 -21.58
CA THR A 2 -9.31 -21.09 -20.47
C THR A 2 -9.51 -19.69 -21.05
N ARG A 3 -10.67 -19.05 -20.79
CA ARG A 3 -10.89 -17.68 -21.25
C ARG A 3 -10.11 -16.74 -20.34
N PRO A 4 -9.25 -15.86 -20.87
CA PRO A 4 -8.53 -14.89 -20.06
C PRO A 4 -9.53 -13.91 -19.41
N GLY A 5 -9.26 -13.52 -18.16
CA GLY A 5 -10.00 -12.46 -17.48
C GLY A 5 -9.78 -11.09 -18.14
N PRO A 6 -10.58 -10.09 -17.78
CA PRO A 6 -10.38 -8.73 -18.27
C PRO A 6 -9.06 -8.13 -17.79
N THR A 7 -8.42 -7.33 -18.63
CA THR A 7 -7.29 -6.50 -18.21
C THR A 7 -7.78 -5.30 -17.39
N ILE A 8 -6.91 -4.73 -16.56
CA ILE A 8 -7.22 -3.51 -15.78
C ILE A 8 -7.69 -2.38 -16.70
N ALA A 9 -7.04 -2.21 -17.85
CA ALA A 9 -7.40 -1.22 -18.85
C ALA A 9 -8.83 -1.44 -19.39
N ALA A 10 -9.20 -2.68 -19.69
CA ALA A 10 -10.54 -3.01 -20.17
C ALA A 10 -11.63 -2.77 -19.10
N ILE A 11 -11.29 -2.99 -17.83
CA ILE A 11 -12.20 -2.71 -16.71
C ILE A 11 -12.38 -1.20 -16.55
N ALA A 12 -11.28 -0.44 -16.55
CA ALA A 12 -11.30 1.01 -16.44
C ALA A 12 -12.09 1.66 -17.60
N GLU A 13 -11.87 1.22 -18.84
CA GLU A 13 -12.62 1.68 -20.01
C GLU A 13 -14.12 1.43 -19.86
N SER A 14 -14.51 0.21 -19.45
CA SER A 14 -15.91 -0.13 -19.25
C SER A 14 -16.55 0.67 -18.12
N LEU A 15 -15.81 0.98 -17.05
CA LEU A 15 -16.28 1.81 -15.93
C LEU A 15 -16.46 3.28 -16.30
N LEU A 16 -15.62 3.81 -17.20
CA LEU A 16 -15.77 5.16 -17.74
C LEU A 16 -16.96 5.28 -18.71
N HIS A 17 -17.42 4.16 -19.27
CA HIS A 17 -18.56 4.07 -20.19
C HIS A 17 -19.61 3.06 -19.70
N PRO A 18 -20.23 3.26 -18.53
CA PRO A 18 -21.02 2.22 -17.86
C PRO A 18 -22.30 1.85 -18.64
N GLN A 19 -22.84 2.78 -19.42
CA GLN A 19 -24.01 2.56 -20.27
C GLN A 19 -23.70 1.53 -21.36
N GLY A 20 -24.45 0.43 -21.39
CA GLY A 20 -24.24 -0.69 -22.32
C GLY A 20 -23.06 -1.60 -21.97
N ARG A 21 -22.20 -1.20 -21.03
CA ARG A 21 -21.13 -2.05 -20.47
C ARG A 21 -21.58 -2.83 -19.25
N PHE A 22 -22.46 -2.27 -18.42
CA PHE A 22 -23.01 -2.93 -17.22
C PHE A 22 -24.49 -3.27 -17.39
N ARG A 23 -24.93 -4.40 -16.83
CA ARG A 23 -26.33 -4.85 -16.89
C ARG A 23 -27.19 -4.13 -15.86
N ARG A 24 -26.71 -4.07 -14.62
CA ARG A 24 -27.39 -3.45 -13.46
C ARG A 24 -26.73 -2.15 -13.04
N LEU A 25 -25.41 -2.04 -13.16
CA LEU A 25 -24.65 -0.86 -12.74
C LEU A 25 -24.45 0.18 -13.86
N SER A 26 -25.43 0.34 -14.74
CA SER A 26 -25.34 1.25 -15.89
C SER A 26 -25.29 2.74 -15.51
N GLY A 27 -25.71 3.08 -14.28
CA GLY A 27 -25.61 4.41 -13.69
C GLY A 27 -24.46 4.58 -12.69
N ALA A 28 -23.60 3.57 -12.50
CA ALA A 28 -22.47 3.70 -11.59
C ALA A 28 -21.43 4.69 -12.15
N THR A 29 -20.86 5.50 -11.27
CA THR A 29 -19.81 6.45 -11.62
C THR A 29 -18.51 6.07 -10.92
N PRO A 30 -17.40 5.87 -11.65
CA PRO A 30 -16.13 5.56 -10.99
C PRO A 30 -15.65 6.77 -10.20
N VAL A 31 -15.12 6.53 -8.99
CA VAL A 31 -14.34 7.53 -8.28
C VAL A 31 -13.03 7.67 -9.02
N THR A 32 -12.81 8.83 -9.61
CA THR A 32 -11.61 9.10 -10.39
C THR A 32 -10.57 9.87 -9.57
N ASP A 33 -9.31 9.75 -9.96
CA ASP A 33 -8.32 10.73 -9.56
C ASP A 33 -8.53 12.05 -10.34
N THR A 34 -7.67 13.02 -10.08
CA THR A 34 -7.71 14.33 -10.73
C THR A 34 -7.49 14.28 -12.24
N ASN A 35 -7.01 13.16 -12.79
CA ASN A 35 -6.79 12.95 -14.22
C ASN A 35 -7.96 12.22 -14.89
N GLY A 36 -9.04 11.92 -14.15
CA GLY A 36 -10.18 11.16 -14.66
C GLY A 36 -9.93 9.66 -14.73
N ILE A 37 -8.82 9.15 -14.17
CA ILE A 37 -8.52 7.71 -14.14
C ILE A 37 -9.27 7.10 -12.95
N PRO A 38 -10.04 6.02 -13.14
CA PRO A 38 -10.70 5.32 -12.03
C PRO A 38 -9.69 4.89 -10.96
N ARG A 39 -9.97 5.17 -9.69
CA ARG A 39 -9.14 4.72 -8.58
C ARG A 39 -9.33 3.23 -8.37
N PHE A 40 -8.23 2.49 -8.27
CA PHE A 40 -8.29 1.06 -8.02
C PHE A 40 -7.15 0.55 -7.14
N THR A 41 -7.34 -0.65 -6.60
CA THR A 41 -6.29 -1.46 -5.98
C THR A 41 -6.25 -2.80 -6.68
N VAL A 42 -5.06 -3.31 -7.00
CA VAL A 42 -4.88 -4.58 -7.69
C VAL A 42 -4.12 -5.57 -6.81
N THR A 43 -4.52 -6.83 -6.88
CA THR A 43 -3.79 -7.99 -6.37
C THR A 43 -3.39 -8.90 -7.53
N ALA A 44 -2.70 -10.00 -7.26
CA ALA A 44 -2.40 -11.00 -8.29
C ALA A 44 -3.66 -11.61 -8.95
N GLU A 45 -4.81 -11.56 -8.27
CA GLU A 45 -6.03 -12.27 -8.70
C GLU A 45 -7.22 -11.35 -8.96
N THR A 46 -7.25 -10.15 -8.35
CA THR A 46 -8.41 -9.25 -8.40
C THR A 46 -8.02 -7.79 -8.60
N ALA A 47 -8.96 -7.01 -9.14
CA ALA A 47 -8.90 -5.56 -9.18
C ALA A 47 -10.16 -4.97 -8.52
N ASP A 48 -9.97 -4.08 -7.55
CA ASP A 48 -11.02 -3.40 -6.82
C ASP A 48 -11.06 -1.94 -7.23
N PHE A 49 -12.16 -1.49 -7.84
CA PHE A 49 -12.38 -0.10 -8.24
C PHE A 49 -13.30 0.62 -7.26
N GLU A 50 -12.97 1.87 -6.93
CA GLU A 50 -13.85 2.73 -6.16
C GLU A 50 -14.89 3.36 -7.10
N ALA A 51 -16.17 3.31 -6.72
CA ALA A 51 -17.27 3.86 -7.50
C ALA A 51 -18.39 4.38 -6.60
N GLU A 52 -19.33 5.10 -7.19
CA GLU A 52 -20.60 5.47 -6.57
C GLU A 52 -21.73 4.86 -7.41
N ALA A 53 -22.59 4.07 -6.77
CA ALA A 53 -23.76 3.47 -7.39
C ALA A 53 -25.01 3.85 -6.58
N ASP A 54 -25.99 4.46 -7.24
CA ASP A 54 -27.23 4.94 -6.62
C ASP A 54 -26.98 5.90 -5.43
N GLY A 55 -26.01 6.81 -5.56
CA GLY A 55 -25.63 7.75 -4.49
C GLY A 55 -24.90 7.11 -3.31
N THR A 56 -24.52 5.83 -3.42
CA THR A 56 -23.83 5.09 -2.35
C THR A 56 -22.41 4.75 -2.80
N PRO A 57 -21.37 5.09 -2.02
CA PRO A 57 -20.00 4.68 -2.32
C PRO A 57 -19.90 3.15 -2.28
N CYS A 58 -19.17 2.58 -3.22
CA CYS A 58 -19.02 1.14 -3.36
C CYS A 58 -17.63 0.74 -3.87
N LEU A 59 -17.26 -0.52 -3.64
CA LEU A 59 -16.13 -1.19 -4.27
C LEU A 59 -16.63 -2.20 -5.29
N LEU A 60 -16.05 -2.12 -6.48
CA LEU A 60 -16.34 -3.01 -7.60
C LEU A 60 -15.14 -3.93 -7.79
N ARG A 61 -15.25 -5.18 -7.32
CA ARG A 61 -14.18 -6.18 -7.41
C ARG A 61 -14.38 -7.10 -8.63
N PHE A 62 -13.36 -7.14 -9.47
CA PHE A 62 -13.28 -7.99 -10.66
C PHE A 62 -12.19 -9.04 -10.51
N SER A 63 -12.42 -10.23 -11.07
CA SER A 63 -11.38 -11.24 -11.26
C SER A 63 -10.48 -10.87 -12.43
N LEU A 64 -9.16 -10.92 -12.26
CA LEU A 64 -8.17 -10.77 -13.34
C LEU A 64 -7.76 -12.11 -13.96
N GLY A 65 -7.98 -13.20 -13.23
CA GLY A 65 -7.82 -14.58 -13.71
C GLY A 65 -9.15 -15.24 -14.05
N GLU A 66 -9.17 -16.57 -14.21
CA GLU A 66 -10.43 -17.30 -14.38
C GLU A 66 -11.40 -16.97 -13.25
N ASN A 67 -12.65 -16.63 -13.61
CA ASN A 67 -13.73 -16.28 -12.66
C ASN A 67 -14.09 -17.42 -11.69
N THR A 68 -13.40 -18.56 -11.73
CA THR A 68 -13.70 -19.76 -10.94
C THR A 68 -13.55 -19.53 -9.44
N ARG A 69 -12.58 -18.74 -8.96
CA ARG A 69 -12.38 -18.56 -7.51
C ARG A 69 -13.41 -17.66 -6.85
N LEU A 70 -13.59 -16.44 -7.38
CA LEU A 70 -14.60 -15.50 -6.89
C LEU A 70 -16.01 -16.11 -6.93
N ARG A 71 -16.33 -16.78 -8.03
CA ARG A 71 -17.62 -17.46 -8.22
C ARG A 71 -17.80 -18.65 -7.29
N ARG A 72 -16.76 -19.47 -7.11
CA ARG A 72 -16.79 -20.62 -6.20
C ARG A 72 -16.95 -20.17 -4.76
N ASN A 73 -16.18 -19.17 -4.33
CA ASN A 73 -16.29 -18.63 -2.97
C ASN A 73 -17.70 -18.10 -2.69
N ALA A 74 -18.31 -17.39 -3.65
CA ALA A 74 -19.69 -16.91 -3.52
C ALA A 74 -20.73 -18.05 -3.45
N GLN A 75 -20.44 -19.23 -4.01
CA GLN A 75 -21.33 -20.39 -4.01
C GLN A 75 -21.14 -21.31 -2.79
N GLU A 76 -19.89 -21.59 -2.41
CA GLU A 76 -19.53 -22.49 -1.32
C GLU A 76 -19.65 -21.82 0.06
N HIS A 77 -19.36 -20.52 0.12
CA HIS A 77 -19.41 -19.71 1.33
C HIS A 77 -20.23 -18.44 1.06
N PRO A 78 -21.57 -18.58 0.96
CA PRO A 78 -22.42 -17.42 0.75
C PRO A 78 -22.22 -16.48 1.93
N PHE A 79 -21.73 -15.30 1.63
CA PHE A 79 -21.41 -14.31 2.63
C PHE A 79 -22.70 -13.88 3.41
N PRO A 80 -22.58 -13.29 4.61
CA PRO A 80 -23.76 -13.00 5.44
C PRO A 80 -24.61 -11.86 4.85
N LYS A 81 -25.93 -12.07 4.71
CA LYS A 81 -26.89 -11.01 4.32
C LYS A 81 -27.09 -10.04 5.48
N GLY A 82 -27.12 -8.73 5.20
CA GLY A 82 -27.26 -7.68 6.23
C GLY A 82 -25.94 -7.33 6.90
N GLY A 83 -24.89 -7.13 6.10
CA GLY A 83 -23.49 -6.99 6.54
C GLY A 83 -23.24 -6.00 7.69
N GLU A 84 -24.05 -4.95 7.82
CA GLU A 84 -23.94 -3.96 8.91
C GLU A 84 -24.02 -4.60 10.30
N ARG A 85 -24.88 -5.62 10.48
CA ARG A 85 -24.98 -6.39 11.73
C ARG A 85 -23.67 -7.11 12.06
N PHE A 86 -22.96 -7.53 11.02
CA PHE A 86 -21.76 -8.34 11.12
C PHE A 86 -20.48 -7.51 11.07
N PHE A 87 -20.54 -6.17 11.03
CA PHE A 87 -19.36 -5.32 10.82
C PHE A 87 -18.64 -5.63 9.49
N ILE A 88 -19.38 -6.09 8.46
CA ILE A 88 -18.86 -6.33 7.11
C ILE A 88 -19.66 -5.44 6.15
N ALA A 89 -19.00 -4.84 5.16
CA ALA A 89 -19.72 -4.10 4.13
C ALA A 89 -20.76 -5.01 3.44
N PRO A 90 -22.03 -4.59 3.33
CA PRO A 90 -23.02 -5.33 2.55
C PRO A 90 -22.51 -5.54 1.13
N TYR A 91 -22.64 -6.75 0.60
CA TYR A 91 -22.12 -7.08 -0.72
C TYR A 91 -23.17 -7.80 -1.57
N GLU A 92 -22.98 -7.77 -2.89
CA GLU A 92 -23.79 -8.46 -3.87
C GLU A 92 -22.89 -9.08 -4.95
N TYR A 93 -23.11 -10.35 -5.28
CA TYR A 93 -22.41 -11.00 -6.40
C TYR A 93 -23.24 -10.87 -7.68
N LEU A 94 -22.66 -10.22 -8.69
CA LEU A 94 -23.29 -9.91 -9.96
C LEU A 94 -22.67 -10.76 -11.08
N TYR A 95 -23.45 -11.70 -11.60
CA TYR A 95 -23.02 -12.64 -12.62
C TYR A 95 -23.01 -12.00 -14.02
N GLU A 96 -21.90 -12.16 -14.74
CA GLU A 96 -21.69 -11.64 -16.11
C GLU A 96 -22.07 -10.15 -16.26
N GLU A 97 -21.79 -9.39 -15.21
CA GLU A 97 -22.29 -8.03 -15.04
C GLU A 97 -21.66 -7.05 -16.03
N MET A 98 -20.34 -7.11 -16.19
CA MET A 98 -19.59 -6.18 -17.04
C MET A 98 -19.20 -6.82 -18.36
N LEU A 99 -19.49 -6.13 -19.46
CA LEU A 99 -18.99 -6.37 -20.80
C LEU A 99 -17.60 -5.75 -20.97
N PHE A 100 -16.66 -6.50 -21.52
CA PHE A 100 -15.33 -6.01 -21.92
C PHE A 100 -14.93 -6.62 -23.26
N PHE A 101 -13.90 -6.08 -23.90
CA PHE A 101 -13.34 -6.63 -25.13
C PHE A 101 -11.98 -7.26 -24.82
N ASP A 102 -11.76 -8.49 -25.28
CA ASP A 102 -10.48 -9.16 -25.10
C ASP A 102 -9.42 -8.64 -26.10
N GLY A 103 -8.18 -9.15 -26.02
CA GLY A 103 -7.09 -8.73 -26.90
C GLY A 103 -7.31 -8.98 -28.40
N THR A 104 -8.36 -9.73 -28.77
CA THR A 104 -8.77 -9.93 -30.17
C THR A 104 -9.90 -8.99 -30.61
N GLY A 105 -10.41 -8.15 -29.69
CA GLY A 105 -11.58 -7.30 -29.90
C GLY A 105 -12.91 -8.03 -29.76
N ALA A 106 -12.92 -9.29 -29.28
CA ALA A 106 -14.16 -10.04 -29.11
C ALA A 106 -14.85 -9.65 -27.78
N PRO A 107 -16.19 -9.50 -27.78
CA PRO A 107 -16.94 -9.15 -26.57
C PRO A 107 -16.98 -10.34 -25.59
N GLN A 108 -16.60 -10.09 -24.34
CA GLN A 108 -16.64 -11.02 -23.23
C GLN A 108 -17.38 -10.41 -22.03
N ARG A 109 -17.89 -11.25 -21.14
CA ARG A 109 -18.49 -10.81 -19.88
C ARG A 109 -17.73 -11.36 -18.69
N THR A 110 -17.63 -10.55 -17.64
CA THR A 110 -17.02 -10.95 -16.37
C THR A 110 -17.99 -10.76 -15.22
N ASP A 111 -17.78 -11.55 -14.17
CA ASP A 111 -18.49 -11.40 -12.91
C ASP A 111 -17.92 -10.23 -12.11
N LEU A 112 -18.74 -9.70 -11.20
CA LEU A 112 -18.42 -8.57 -10.35
C LEU A 112 -18.92 -8.83 -8.93
N LEU A 113 -18.09 -8.56 -7.93
CA LEU A 113 -18.52 -8.43 -6.54
C LEU A 113 -18.67 -6.95 -6.20
N LEU A 114 -19.88 -6.53 -5.87
CA LEU A 114 -20.21 -5.19 -5.42
C LEU A 114 -20.20 -5.15 -3.89
N GLU A 115 -19.37 -4.34 -3.26
CA GLU A 115 -19.42 -4.07 -1.82
C GLU A 115 -19.90 -2.63 -1.60
N ARG A 116 -21.00 -2.43 -0.87
CA ARG A 116 -21.55 -1.09 -0.55
C ARG A 116 -20.88 -0.59 0.72
N LEU A 117 -20.22 0.57 0.61
CA LEU A 117 -19.47 1.17 1.71
C LEU A 117 -20.40 2.04 2.57
N PRO A 118 -20.20 2.08 3.90
CA PRO A 118 -20.97 2.97 4.75
C PRO A 118 -20.72 4.45 4.35
N PRO A 119 -21.77 5.27 4.16
CA PRO A 119 -21.62 6.66 3.78
C PRO A 119 -20.81 7.46 4.81
N GLY A 120 -19.87 8.29 4.33
CA GLY A 120 -19.05 9.14 5.19
C GLY A 120 -18.04 8.40 6.08
N ALA A 121 -17.86 7.09 5.89
CA ALA A 121 -16.84 6.34 6.62
C ALA A 121 -15.44 6.66 6.11
N LEU A 122 -14.49 6.77 7.04
CA LEU A 122 -13.08 6.98 6.74
C LEU A 122 -12.32 5.66 6.87
N ARG A 123 -11.19 5.51 6.17
CA ARG A 123 -10.24 4.42 6.47
C ARG A 123 -9.80 4.54 7.92
N LEU A 124 -9.59 3.42 8.61
CA LEU A 124 -9.19 3.40 10.02
C LEU A 124 -8.03 4.38 10.35
N PRO A 125 -6.92 4.44 9.59
CA PRO A 125 -5.85 5.40 9.86
C PRO A 125 -6.33 6.86 9.80
N ASP A 126 -7.09 7.21 8.75
CA ASP A 126 -7.60 8.57 8.55
C ASP A 126 -8.62 8.96 9.62
N PHE A 127 -9.44 8.00 10.04
CA PHE A 127 -10.38 8.17 11.15
C PHE A 127 -9.63 8.48 12.45
N VAL A 128 -8.62 7.70 12.79
CA VAL A 128 -7.83 7.89 14.01
C VAL A 128 -7.15 9.25 13.98
N ARG A 129 -6.43 9.60 12.90
CA ARG A 129 -5.77 10.91 12.73
C ARG A 129 -6.72 12.07 12.99
N THR A 130 -7.88 12.06 12.33
CA THR A 130 -8.88 13.12 12.43
C THR A 130 -9.36 13.35 13.86
N HIS A 131 -9.39 12.31 14.69
CA HIS A 131 -9.89 12.37 16.05
C HIS A 131 -8.80 12.55 17.11
N LEU A 132 -7.53 12.32 16.78
CA LEU A 132 -6.40 12.78 17.62
C LEU A 132 -6.35 14.30 17.66
N ASP A 133 -6.53 14.95 16.52
CA ASP A 133 -6.40 16.41 16.39
C ASP A 133 -7.60 17.20 16.96
N ARG A 134 -8.73 16.53 17.22
CA ARG A 134 -10.00 17.17 17.61
C ARG A 134 -10.44 16.86 19.05
N ASN A 135 -9.52 16.44 19.91
CA ASN A 135 -9.84 16.05 21.29
C ASN A 135 -10.86 14.87 21.34
N GLY A 136 -10.73 13.94 20.41
CA GLY A 136 -11.68 12.85 20.15
C GLY A 136 -11.58 11.64 21.07
N ALA A 137 -11.13 11.78 22.33
CA ALA A 137 -10.93 10.63 23.21
C ALA A 137 -12.17 9.74 23.36
N SER A 138 -13.36 10.33 23.45
CA SER A 138 -14.61 9.55 23.54
C SER A 138 -14.93 8.74 22.28
N ILE A 139 -14.57 9.25 21.10
CA ILE A 139 -14.83 8.54 19.83
C ILE A 139 -13.83 7.43 19.59
N LEU A 140 -12.57 7.62 19.98
CA LEU A 140 -11.53 6.59 19.87
C LEU A 140 -11.80 5.45 20.85
N ARG A 141 -12.35 5.77 22.03
CA ARG A 141 -12.85 4.75 22.96
C ARG A 141 -14.03 3.95 22.36
N ARG A 142 -15.03 4.64 21.78
CA ARG A 142 -16.14 3.97 21.08
C ARG A 142 -15.65 3.06 19.96
N LEU A 143 -14.60 3.46 19.24
CA LEU A 143 -13.96 2.62 18.23
C LEU A 143 -13.35 1.36 18.84
N LEU A 144 -12.59 1.47 19.94
CA LEU A 144 -12.01 0.30 20.63
C LEU A 144 -13.10 -0.66 21.13
N GLU A 145 -14.17 -0.13 21.74
CA GLU A 145 -15.33 -0.90 22.18
C GLU A 145 -16.02 -1.61 21.01
N SER A 146 -16.21 -0.91 19.89
CA SER A 146 -16.85 -1.44 18.69
C SER A 146 -15.97 -2.47 17.97
N VAL A 147 -14.63 -2.37 18.05
CA VAL A 147 -13.71 -3.40 17.54
C VAL A 147 -13.80 -4.67 18.40
N ALA A 148 -13.95 -4.55 19.72
CA ALA A 148 -14.20 -5.69 20.59
C ALA A 148 -15.54 -6.37 20.29
N GLU A 149 -16.59 -5.59 20.01
CA GLU A 149 -17.89 -6.11 19.55
C GLU A 149 -17.77 -6.83 18.20
N MET A 150 -17.12 -6.21 17.22
CA MET A 150 -16.83 -6.83 15.91
C MET A 150 -16.15 -8.18 16.06
N TYR A 151 -15.15 -8.27 16.94
CA TYR A 151 -14.46 -9.52 17.20
C TYR A 151 -15.42 -10.61 17.72
N ARG A 152 -16.24 -10.29 18.73
CA ARG A 152 -17.22 -11.22 19.28
C ARG A 152 -18.24 -11.66 18.24
N THR A 153 -18.67 -10.75 17.38
CA THR A 153 -19.58 -11.08 16.27
C THR A 153 -18.92 -12.02 15.27
N PHE A 154 -17.65 -11.78 14.92
CA PHE A 154 -16.93 -12.68 14.01
C PHE A 154 -16.77 -14.08 14.62
N ASP A 155 -16.38 -14.17 15.89
CA ASP A 155 -16.19 -15.45 16.58
C ASP A 155 -17.51 -16.22 16.73
N ALA A 156 -18.58 -15.55 17.14
CA ALA A 156 -19.90 -16.17 17.34
C ALA A 156 -20.53 -16.69 16.03
N GLU A 157 -20.30 -15.98 14.93
CA GLU A 157 -20.87 -16.31 13.61
C GLU A 157 -19.90 -17.17 12.77
N GLY A 158 -18.73 -17.53 13.31
CA GLY A 158 -17.72 -18.32 12.60
C GLY A 158 -17.13 -17.60 11.38
N ILE A 159 -17.14 -16.27 11.38
CA ILE A 159 -16.64 -15.44 10.29
C ILE A 159 -15.12 -15.35 10.38
N VAL A 160 -14.46 -15.69 9.28
CA VAL A 160 -13.02 -15.51 9.09
C VAL A 160 -12.80 -14.61 7.87
N HIS A 161 -12.23 -13.44 8.11
CA HIS A 161 -11.95 -12.43 7.10
C HIS A 161 -10.66 -12.74 6.32
N GLY A 162 -9.63 -13.21 7.04
CA GLY A 162 -8.35 -13.71 6.52
C GLY A 162 -7.36 -12.71 5.94
N HIS A 163 -7.81 -11.50 5.61
CA HIS A 163 -6.92 -10.39 5.22
C HIS A 163 -7.19 -9.11 6.01
N LEU A 164 -7.49 -9.24 7.31
CA LEU A 164 -7.86 -8.09 8.13
C LEU A 164 -6.63 -7.20 8.40
N LYS A 165 -6.75 -5.92 8.05
CA LYS A 165 -5.72 -4.90 8.19
C LYS A 165 -6.35 -3.52 8.21
N ALA A 166 -5.60 -2.51 8.64
CA ALA A 166 -6.03 -1.12 8.71
C ALA A 166 -6.74 -0.63 7.42
N ALA A 167 -6.13 -0.89 6.26
CA ALA A 167 -6.65 -0.47 4.96
C ALA A 167 -7.98 -1.15 4.56
N ASN A 168 -8.33 -2.26 5.21
CA ASN A 168 -9.55 -3.01 4.99
C ASN A 168 -10.62 -2.74 6.06
N ILE A 169 -10.43 -1.71 6.90
CA ILE A 169 -11.43 -1.26 7.87
C ILE A 169 -11.81 0.18 7.56
N LEU A 170 -13.11 0.39 7.37
CA LEU A 170 -13.73 1.71 7.35
C LEU A 170 -14.36 1.98 8.71
N VAL A 171 -14.43 3.24 9.13
CA VAL A 171 -15.00 3.65 10.41
C VAL A 171 -15.93 4.83 10.18
N THR A 172 -17.19 4.68 10.58
CA THR A 172 -18.19 5.75 10.54
C THR A 172 -18.00 6.74 11.68
N THR A 173 -18.60 7.92 11.57
CA THR A 173 -18.41 9.04 12.51
C THR A 173 -18.82 8.76 13.96
N ASP A 174 -19.57 7.70 14.20
CA ASP A 174 -19.96 7.20 15.52
C ASP A 174 -18.92 6.25 16.16
N GLY A 175 -17.91 5.85 15.40
CA GLY A 175 -16.84 4.96 15.83
C GLY A 175 -17.06 3.50 15.43
N ARG A 176 -18.11 3.18 14.67
CA ARG A 176 -18.39 1.80 14.27
C ARG A 176 -17.46 1.37 13.11
N PRO A 177 -16.67 0.29 13.27
CA PRO A 177 -15.85 -0.24 12.19
C PRO A 177 -16.69 -1.06 11.20
N THR A 178 -16.21 -1.18 9.98
CA THR A 178 -16.77 -2.04 8.94
C THR A 178 -15.63 -2.61 8.12
N ALA A 179 -15.47 -3.93 8.18
CA ALA A 179 -14.53 -4.66 7.37
C ALA A 179 -15.00 -4.73 5.92
N ILE A 180 -14.08 -4.47 5.00
CA ILE A 180 -14.28 -4.58 3.56
C ILE A 180 -13.30 -5.60 3.01
N ARG A 181 -13.54 -6.09 1.79
CA ARG A 181 -12.71 -7.11 1.13
C ARG A 181 -12.64 -8.42 1.90
N CYS A 182 -13.73 -8.76 2.58
CA CYS A 182 -13.87 -10.06 3.19
C CYS A 182 -13.82 -11.13 2.08
N LEU A 183 -13.00 -12.15 2.27
CA LEU A 183 -12.91 -13.33 1.41
C LEU A 183 -12.94 -14.51 2.38
N HIS A 184 -14.12 -15.08 2.65
CA HIS A 184 -14.28 -16.18 3.61
C HIS A 184 -13.15 -17.21 3.48
N SER A 185 -12.35 -17.36 4.53
CA SER A 185 -11.13 -18.18 4.49
C SER A 185 -11.08 -19.22 5.61
N HIS A 186 -10.05 -20.08 5.60
CA HIS A 186 -9.98 -21.28 6.44
C HIS A 186 -9.48 -21.00 7.88
N SER A 187 -9.60 -21.99 8.76
CA SER A 187 -9.33 -21.90 10.21
C SER A 187 -7.95 -21.33 10.63
N ARG A 188 -6.91 -21.44 9.79
CA ARG A 188 -5.58 -20.86 10.10
C ARG A 188 -5.63 -19.33 10.10
N ASP A 189 -6.51 -18.74 9.30
CA ASP A 189 -6.63 -17.30 9.16
C ASP A 189 -7.43 -16.66 10.29
N ALA A 190 -8.25 -17.44 11.01
CA ALA A 190 -8.92 -16.97 12.23
C ALA A 190 -7.92 -16.51 13.29
N ARG A 191 -6.75 -17.17 13.37
CA ARG A 191 -5.64 -16.73 14.26
C ARG A 191 -5.02 -15.42 13.77
N ASN A 192 -4.93 -15.23 12.46
CA ASN A 192 -4.40 -14.01 11.85
C ASN A 192 -5.34 -12.82 12.09
N ASP A 193 -6.65 -13.03 12.00
CA ASP A 193 -7.66 -11.99 12.26
C ASP A 193 -7.67 -11.57 13.73
N ARG A 194 -7.61 -12.52 14.68
CA ARG A 194 -7.44 -12.21 16.13
C ARG A 194 -6.22 -11.34 16.37
N SER A 195 -5.09 -11.74 15.77
CA SER A 195 -3.86 -10.98 15.86
C SER A 195 -4.02 -9.59 15.24
N ALA A 196 -4.61 -9.47 14.05
CA ALA A 196 -4.83 -8.19 13.41
C ALA A 196 -5.67 -7.24 14.28
N LEU A 197 -6.77 -7.70 14.88
CA LEU A 197 -7.64 -6.86 15.72
C LEU A 197 -6.96 -6.36 16.99
N LEU A 198 -6.19 -7.21 17.67
CA LEU A 198 -5.40 -6.80 18.84
C LEU A 198 -4.36 -5.74 18.46
N ARG A 199 -3.68 -5.94 17.33
CA ARG A 199 -2.65 -5.01 16.84
C ARG A 199 -3.23 -3.65 16.48
N LEU A 200 -4.35 -3.63 15.77
CA LEU A 200 -5.03 -2.40 15.39
C LEU A 200 -5.58 -1.67 16.62
N SER A 201 -6.16 -2.39 17.58
CA SER A 201 -6.66 -1.80 18.83
C SER A 201 -5.55 -1.21 19.67
N LEU A 202 -4.42 -1.91 19.80
CA LEU A 202 -3.24 -1.39 20.48
C LEU A 202 -2.69 -0.15 19.77
N ALA A 203 -2.62 -0.14 18.44
CA ALA A 203 -2.16 1.01 17.67
C ALA A 203 -3.08 2.23 17.86
N VAL A 204 -4.40 2.05 17.88
CA VAL A 204 -5.38 3.10 18.19
C VAL A 204 -5.14 3.64 19.61
N TYR A 205 -5.02 2.76 20.60
CA TYR A 205 -4.78 3.13 22.00
C TYR A 205 -3.47 3.93 22.16
N VAL A 206 -2.36 3.43 21.62
CA VAL A 206 -1.05 4.10 21.69
C VAL A 206 -1.09 5.45 20.99
N SER A 207 -1.74 5.53 19.83
CA SER A 207 -1.90 6.81 19.12
C SER A 207 -2.70 7.81 19.96
N ALA A 208 -3.73 7.36 20.69
CA ALA A 208 -4.53 8.21 21.57
C ALA A 208 -3.75 8.70 22.79
N CYS A 209 -2.89 7.86 23.37
CA CYS A 209 -2.03 8.25 24.50
C CYS A 209 -0.86 9.14 24.07
N MET A 210 -0.39 9.00 22.82
CA MET A 210 0.71 9.76 22.25
C MET A 210 0.50 10.04 20.76
N PRO A 211 -0.16 11.16 20.44
CA PRO A 211 -0.38 11.58 19.07
C PRO A 211 0.88 11.61 18.18
N PRO A 212 2.09 12.00 18.66
CA PRO A 212 3.29 12.02 17.82
C PRO A 212 3.69 10.65 17.23
N LEU A 213 3.32 9.54 17.87
CA LEU A 213 3.64 8.20 17.37
C LEU A 213 2.69 7.73 16.27
N PHE A 214 1.62 8.50 15.98
CA PHE A 214 0.66 8.16 14.92
C PHE A 214 1.36 7.89 13.58
N HIS A 215 2.26 8.78 13.16
CA HIS A 215 2.97 8.63 11.89
C HIS A 215 3.83 7.36 11.84
N MET A 216 4.45 7.00 12.96
CA MET A 216 5.24 5.78 13.10
C MET A 216 4.37 4.53 12.99
N LEU A 217 3.16 4.54 13.54
CA LEU A 217 2.26 3.38 13.56
C LEU A 217 1.49 3.18 12.26
N TRP A 218 1.20 4.25 11.52
CA TRP A 218 0.23 4.21 10.42
C TRP A 218 0.75 4.67 9.05
N THR A 219 1.87 5.41 8.98
CA THR A 219 2.27 6.08 7.72
C THR A 219 3.65 5.71 7.16
N SER A 220 4.50 5.01 7.91
CA SER A 220 5.83 4.66 7.42
C SER A 220 5.84 3.28 6.71
N PRO A 221 6.47 3.11 5.53
CA PRO A 221 6.85 1.79 5.02
C PRO A 221 7.89 1.12 5.92
N THR A 222 8.76 1.88 6.59
CA THR A 222 9.62 1.39 7.68
C THR A 222 8.85 1.17 8.96
N ALA A 223 7.56 1.56 9.05
CA ALA A 223 6.69 0.97 10.05
C ALA A 223 6.69 -0.55 9.81
N GLU A 224 6.69 -1.11 8.60
CA GLU A 224 6.91 -2.56 8.40
C GLU A 224 8.32 -3.06 8.78
N ALA A 225 9.25 -2.18 9.17
CA ALA A 225 10.60 -2.49 9.69
C ALA A 225 10.77 -2.20 11.21
N TRP A 226 9.89 -1.39 11.82
CA TRP A 226 9.70 -1.22 13.28
C TRP A 226 8.55 -2.10 13.83
N LEU A 227 7.56 -2.40 12.99
CA LEU A 227 6.48 -3.35 13.21
C LEU A 227 7.02 -4.76 13.42
N PRO A 228 8.12 -5.24 12.83
CA PRO A 228 8.69 -6.54 13.16
C PRO A 228 9.40 -6.56 14.51
N ALA A 229 9.42 -5.45 15.27
CA ALA A 229 9.79 -5.38 16.69
C ALA A 229 8.57 -5.33 17.64
N LEU A 230 7.40 -4.96 17.10
CA LEU A 230 6.12 -4.89 17.78
C LEU A 230 5.11 -5.91 17.25
N PHE A 231 5.37 -6.73 16.24
CA PHE A 231 4.31 -7.43 15.47
C PHE A 231 4.82 -8.61 14.62
N THR A 232 6.03 -9.15 14.88
CA THR A 232 6.36 -10.53 14.44
C THR A 232 5.55 -11.56 15.25
N GLN A 233 5.43 -12.80 14.77
CA GLN A 233 4.81 -13.89 15.55
C GLN A 233 5.49 -14.10 16.92
N ALA A 234 6.82 -13.93 16.99
CA ALA A 234 7.63 -14.05 18.21
C ALA A 234 7.50 -12.83 19.16
N GLU A 235 6.96 -11.72 18.69
CA GLU A 235 6.66 -10.54 19.49
C GLU A 235 5.18 -10.33 19.71
N PHE A 236 4.29 -10.96 18.96
CA PHE A 236 2.87 -11.08 19.30
C PHE A 236 2.68 -11.68 20.71
N ASP A 237 3.51 -12.66 21.00
CA ASP A 237 3.72 -13.22 22.34
C ASP A 237 4.18 -12.12 23.34
N ARG A 238 5.07 -11.21 22.94
CA ARG A 238 5.47 -10.03 23.74
C ARG A 238 4.39 -8.91 23.81
N ASN A 239 3.54 -8.71 22.82
CA ASN A 239 2.49 -7.66 22.83
C ASN A 239 1.27 -8.05 23.64
N THR A 240 0.94 -9.34 23.61
CA THR A 240 -0.03 -9.91 24.54
C THR A 240 0.46 -9.68 25.97
N SER A 241 1.78 -9.77 26.19
CA SER A 241 2.41 -9.33 27.43
C SER A 241 2.29 -7.82 27.66
N LEU A 242 2.50 -6.94 26.67
CA LEU A 242 2.33 -5.48 26.82
C LEU A 242 0.92 -5.04 27.18
N ILE A 243 -0.12 -5.64 26.59
CA ILE A 243 -1.52 -5.37 26.96
C ILE A 243 -1.77 -5.82 28.41
N ARG A 244 -1.26 -7.01 28.78
CA ARG A 244 -1.38 -7.52 30.15
C ARG A 244 -0.60 -6.67 31.16
N ILE A 245 0.56 -6.13 30.77
CA ILE A 245 1.35 -5.18 31.59
C ILE A 245 0.63 -3.84 31.68
N ALA A 246 0.03 -3.33 30.59
CA ALA A 246 -0.78 -2.12 30.62
C ALA A 246 -1.96 -2.25 31.60
N ALA A 247 -2.63 -3.40 31.57
CA ALA A 247 -3.73 -3.74 32.47
C ALA A 247 -3.26 -3.87 33.93
N ALA A 248 -2.11 -4.52 34.16
CA ALA A 248 -1.54 -4.69 35.50
C ALA A 248 -0.98 -3.37 36.08
N ALA A 249 -0.38 -2.52 35.24
CA ALA A 249 0.10 -1.19 35.62
C ALA A 249 -1.06 -0.23 35.93
N ALA A 250 -2.18 -0.34 35.20
CA ALA A 250 -3.42 0.36 35.55
C ALA A 250 -4.06 -0.14 36.88
N ALA A 251 -3.67 -1.33 37.34
CA ALA A 251 -4.11 -1.94 38.59
C ALA A 251 -3.05 -1.85 39.73
N ASP A 252 -2.11 -0.90 39.65
CA ASP A 252 -1.09 -0.60 40.67
C ASP A 252 -0.13 -1.75 41.04
N SER A 253 0.01 -2.76 40.17
CA SER A 253 0.82 -3.95 40.41
C SER A 253 1.62 -4.35 39.17
N THR A 254 2.73 -3.65 38.93
CA THR A 254 3.59 -3.92 37.76
C THR A 254 4.77 -4.81 38.15
N PRO A 255 4.84 -6.10 37.72
CA PRO A 255 6.08 -6.85 37.79
C PRO A 255 7.05 -6.36 36.69
N PRO A 256 8.37 -6.46 36.89
CA PRO A 256 9.35 -6.03 35.90
C PRO A 256 9.32 -6.91 34.63
N LEU A 257 9.59 -6.29 33.47
CA LEU A 257 9.47 -6.90 32.12
C LEU A 257 10.25 -8.23 31.96
N HIS A 258 11.33 -8.42 32.73
CA HIS A 258 12.17 -9.62 32.69
C HIS A 258 11.66 -10.80 33.54
N ALA A 259 10.59 -10.60 34.33
CA ALA A 259 10.01 -11.60 35.22
C ALA A 259 8.63 -12.12 34.74
N LEU A 260 8.27 -11.84 33.48
CA LEU A 260 6.97 -12.21 32.92
C LEU A 260 6.89 -13.74 32.68
N PRO A 261 5.88 -14.46 33.23
CA PRO A 261 5.71 -15.89 33.01
C PRO A 261 5.55 -16.26 31.53
N PRO A 262 6.05 -17.45 31.09
CA PRO A 262 5.98 -17.90 29.69
C PRO A 262 4.56 -17.97 29.10
N GLU A 263 3.55 -18.07 29.95
CA GLU A 263 2.12 -18.07 29.58
C GLU A 263 1.63 -16.71 29.03
N LEU A 264 2.40 -15.64 29.24
CA LEU A 264 2.17 -14.31 28.66
C LEU A 264 2.69 -14.21 27.22
N LEU A 265 3.58 -15.11 26.82
CA LEU A 265 4.27 -15.19 25.53
C LEU A 265 3.60 -16.20 24.58
N ARG A 266 2.27 -16.34 24.61
CA ARG A 266 1.57 -17.19 23.64
C ARG A 266 0.45 -16.41 22.95
N SER A 267 0.12 -16.86 21.75
CA SER A 267 -1.03 -16.35 21.02
C SER A 267 -2.33 -16.61 21.81
N PRO A 268 -3.13 -15.58 22.11
CA PRO A 268 -4.33 -15.75 22.89
C PRO A 268 -5.38 -16.60 22.15
N GLY A 269 -6.08 -17.41 22.94
CA GLY A 269 -7.27 -18.12 22.48
C GLY A 269 -8.43 -17.16 22.19
N PRO A 270 -9.58 -17.68 21.72
CA PRO A 270 -10.72 -16.83 21.38
C PRO A 270 -11.26 -16.00 22.55
N GLU A 271 -11.53 -16.63 23.70
CA GLU A 271 -12.03 -15.96 24.91
C GLU A 271 -11.02 -14.94 25.46
N GLU A 272 -9.74 -15.32 25.47
CA GLU A 272 -8.65 -14.45 25.95
C GLU A 272 -8.48 -13.21 25.06
N THR A 273 -8.71 -13.35 23.75
CA THR A 273 -8.68 -12.22 22.81
C THR A 273 -9.80 -11.23 23.09
N ALA A 274 -11.02 -11.70 23.38
CA ALA A 274 -12.14 -10.83 23.74
C ALA A 274 -11.81 -10.01 25.00
N THR A 275 -11.31 -10.68 26.04
CA THR A 275 -10.93 -10.03 27.30
C THR A 275 -9.85 -8.96 27.09
N LEU A 276 -8.84 -9.22 26.25
CA LEU A 276 -7.77 -8.26 25.98
C LEU A 276 -8.28 -7.02 25.22
N LEU A 277 -9.20 -7.20 24.27
CA LEU A 277 -9.81 -6.09 23.55
C LEU A 277 -10.69 -5.23 24.48
N ASP A 278 -11.49 -5.85 25.34
CA ASP A 278 -12.30 -5.14 26.34
C ASP A 278 -11.41 -4.38 27.34
N THR A 279 -10.29 -4.99 27.73
CA THR A 279 -9.31 -4.36 28.62
C THR A 279 -8.73 -3.10 27.97
N LEU A 280 -8.29 -3.18 26.71
CA LEU A 280 -7.78 -2.01 25.98
C LEU A 280 -8.82 -0.90 25.85
N ALA A 281 -10.08 -1.24 25.60
CA ALA A 281 -11.16 -0.26 25.50
C ALA A 281 -11.44 0.45 26.84
N ALA A 282 -11.28 -0.25 27.96
CA ALA A 282 -11.52 0.29 29.30
C ALA A 282 -10.36 1.14 29.86
N LEU A 283 -9.15 1.04 29.31
CA LEU A 283 -7.98 1.78 29.81
C LEU A 283 -8.15 3.31 29.63
N PRO A 284 -7.66 4.11 30.60
CA PRO A 284 -7.60 5.56 30.45
C PRO A 284 -6.54 5.94 29.40
N PHE A 285 -6.86 6.90 28.52
CA PHE A 285 -5.86 7.48 27.64
C PHE A 285 -4.97 8.43 28.45
N ALA A 286 -3.92 7.87 29.02
CA ALA A 286 -2.93 8.58 29.82
C ALA A 286 -1.50 8.21 29.34
N PRO A 287 -0.51 9.11 29.50
CA PRO A 287 0.89 8.77 29.30
C PRO A 287 1.26 7.65 30.29
N MET A 288 1.61 6.47 29.79
CA MET A 288 1.89 5.30 30.62
C MET A 288 3.40 5.10 30.85
N PRO A 289 3.83 4.64 32.04
CA PRO A 289 5.19 4.12 32.29
C PRO A 289 5.58 2.95 31.36
N LEU A 290 4.58 2.24 30.82
CA LEU A 290 4.76 1.19 29.81
C LEU A 290 5.50 1.69 28.57
N LEU A 291 5.27 2.93 28.18
CA LEU A 291 5.97 3.54 27.06
C LEU A 291 7.42 3.84 27.43
N GLU A 292 7.69 4.40 28.62
CA GLU A 292 9.07 4.62 29.07
C GLU A 292 9.83 3.29 29.07
N ALA A 293 9.22 2.22 29.56
CA ALA A 293 9.79 0.88 29.48
C ALA A 293 9.96 0.37 28.03
N LEU A 294 9.02 0.64 27.12
CA LEU A 294 9.10 0.26 25.70
C LEU A 294 10.17 1.05 24.94
N LEU A 295 10.27 2.35 25.18
CA LEU A 295 11.29 3.24 24.62
C LEU A 295 12.66 2.92 25.19
N GLU A 296 12.79 2.62 26.49
CA GLU A 296 14.02 2.13 27.11
C GLU A 296 14.43 0.77 26.55
N THR A 297 13.48 -0.15 26.34
CA THR A 297 13.79 -1.48 25.76
C THR A 297 14.21 -1.35 24.30
N ALA A 298 13.56 -0.49 23.51
CA ALA A 298 13.92 -0.19 22.12
C ALA A 298 15.27 0.55 22.01
N ALA A 299 15.56 1.46 22.96
CA ALA A 299 16.86 2.11 23.08
C ALA A 299 17.96 1.11 23.47
N ASN A 300 17.66 0.13 24.32
CA ASN A 300 18.63 -0.87 24.78
C ASN A 300 18.86 -2.01 23.77
N THR A 301 17.91 -2.33 22.89
CA THR A 301 18.13 -3.24 21.75
C THR A 301 18.94 -2.61 20.62
N SER A 302 19.10 -1.28 20.59
CA SER A 302 20.00 -0.59 19.66
C SER A 302 21.50 -0.78 19.97
N ALA A 303 21.85 -1.40 21.10
CA ALA A 303 23.25 -1.66 21.46
C ALA A 303 23.93 -2.77 20.63
N HIS A 304 23.22 -3.45 19.71
CA HIS A 304 23.79 -4.47 18.82
C HIS A 304 23.62 -4.18 17.31
N ALA A 305 23.16 -2.99 16.93
CA ALA A 305 23.23 -2.51 15.55
C ALA A 305 23.96 -1.17 15.53
N THR A 306 25.14 -1.17 14.91
CA THR A 306 26.07 -0.04 14.82
C THR A 306 25.37 1.28 14.46
N ALA A 307 25.60 2.28 15.32
CA ALA A 307 25.10 3.64 15.27
C ALA A 307 25.45 4.37 13.96
N HIS A 308 24.51 5.20 13.50
CA HIS A 308 24.82 6.56 13.03
C HIS A 308 23.81 7.52 13.68
N ASP A 309 24.35 8.59 14.26
CA ASP A 309 23.77 9.52 15.22
C ASP A 309 22.54 10.28 14.73
N ILE A 310 21.49 10.35 15.57
CA ILE A 310 20.65 11.54 15.70
C ILE A 310 20.24 11.70 17.18
N THR A 311 20.81 12.70 17.85
CA THR A 311 20.34 13.21 19.15
C THR A 311 19.31 14.31 18.90
N VAL A 312 18.11 14.22 19.48
CA VAL A 312 17.16 15.34 19.50
C VAL A 312 16.92 15.74 20.95
N PRO A 313 17.33 16.93 21.41
CA PRO A 313 16.98 17.43 22.73
C PRO A 313 15.55 17.98 22.72
N TYR A 314 14.68 17.35 23.51
CA TYR A 314 13.34 17.86 23.81
C TYR A 314 13.45 19.01 24.82
N THR A 315 13.09 20.22 24.40
CA THR A 315 12.74 21.31 25.33
C THR A 315 11.33 21.78 24.99
N ALA A 316 10.44 21.63 25.97
CA ALA A 316 9.04 22.05 25.85
C ALA A 316 8.95 23.58 25.92
N THR A 317 8.37 24.18 24.89
CA THR A 317 7.75 25.52 24.99
C THR A 317 6.39 25.47 24.30
N GLU A 318 5.38 25.90 25.05
CA GLU A 318 3.98 25.96 24.67
C GLU A 318 3.70 26.98 23.53
N THR A 319 2.54 26.81 22.91
CA THR A 319 1.73 27.76 22.10
C THR A 319 2.01 27.92 20.60
N ALA A 320 1.21 27.20 19.79
CA ALA A 320 0.31 27.68 18.73
C ALA A 320 -0.05 26.49 17.82
N GLY A 321 -1.34 26.24 17.56
CA GLY A 321 -1.76 25.15 16.66
C GLY A 321 -1.14 25.27 15.27
N PRO A 322 -0.92 24.16 14.53
CA PRO A 322 -0.19 24.21 13.27
C PRO A 322 -0.99 25.02 12.25
N GLN A 323 -0.54 26.24 11.96
CA GLN A 323 -0.90 26.94 10.74
C GLN A 323 -0.42 26.09 9.57
N THR A 324 -1.31 25.78 8.62
CA THR A 324 -0.91 25.17 7.35
C THR A 324 -0.05 26.18 6.60
N ILE A 325 1.27 26.03 6.67
CA ILE A 325 2.22 26.89 5.95
C ILE A 325 2.16 26.47 4.48
N LEU A 326 1.45 27.25 3.68
CA LEU A 326 1.53 27.17 2.23
C LEU A 326 2.92 27.62 1.76
N LEU A 327 3.43 27.01 0.70
CA LEU A 327 4.68 27.43 0.09
C LEU A 327 4.54 28.87 -0.43
N ASP A 328 5.36 29.77 0.11
CA ASP A 328 5.49 31.12 -0.43
C ASP A 328 6.26 31.08 -1.75
N THR A 329 5.52 31.19 -2.85
CA THR A 329 6.04 31.10 -4.21
C THR A 329 6.97 32.26 -4.57
N GLU A 330 6.85 33.42 -3.91
CA GLU A 330 7.76 34.56 -4.13
C GLU A 330 9.16 34.28 -3.60
N THR A 331 9.30 33.32 -2.67
CA THR A 331 10.60 32.90 -2.11
C THR A 331 11.24 31.74 -2.87
N CYS A 332 10.58 31.24 -3.92
CA CYS A 332 11.08 30.12 -4.72
C CYS A 332 11.86 30.64 -5.94
N GLU A 333 13.04 30.08 -6.15
CA GLU A 333 13.87 30.39 -7.34
C GLU A 333 13.27 29.79 -8.61
N HIS A 334 12.64 28.62 -8.47
CA HIS A 334 11.97 27.94 -9.57
C HIS A 334 10.79 27.12 -9.08
N ILE A 335 9.76 27.01 -9.91
CA ILE A 335 8.61 26.13 -9.70
C ILE A 335 8.41 25.38 -11.01
N GLY A 336 8.51 24.06 -10.94
CA GLY A 336 8.34 23.16 -12.07
C GLY A 336 6.88 23.11 -12.54
N ARG A 337 6.63 22.44 -13.65
CA ARG A 337 5.26 22.19 -14.09
C ARG A 337 4.57 21.23 -13.11
N PRO A 338 3.27 21.44 -12.81
CA PRO A 338 2.49 20.43 -12.13
C PRO A 338 2.47 19.16 -12.96
N ALA A 339 2.86 18.06 -12.32
CA ALA A 339 2.82 16.73 -12.90
C ALA A 339 2.25 15.80 -11.82
N ASP A 340 1.19 15.06 -12.13
CA ASP A 340 0.59 14.11 -11.19
C ASP A 340 0.15 14.73 -9.85
N THR A 341 -0.39 15.95 -9.90
CA THR A 341 -0.80 16.76 -8.73
C THR A 341 0.33 17.15 -7.78
N VAL A 342 1.58 16.96 -8.21
CA VAL A 342 2.77 17.36 -7.47
C VAL A 342 3.56 18.38 -8.30
N VAL A 343 4.09 19.38 -7.61
CA VAL A 343 4.92 20.42 -8.17
C VAL A 343 6.28 20.36 -7.49
N ARG A 344 7.36 20.28 -8.26
CA ARG A 344 8.71 20.49 -7.71
C ARG A 344 8.99 21.99 -7.57
N TYR A 345 9.62 22.39 -6.50
CA TYR A 345 10.03 23.78 -6.27
C TYR A 345 11.48 23.83 -5.82
N CYS A 346 12.18 24.91 -6.20
CA CYS A 346 13.58 25.14 -5.86
C CYS A 346 13.69 26.34 -4.91
N LYS A 347 14.42 26.16 -3.81
CA LYS A 347 14.74 27.21 -2.86
C LYS A 347 16.15 27.01 -2.33
N ASN A 348 16.97 28.06 -2.36
CA ASN A 348 18.38 28.03 -1.99
C ASN A 348 19.19 26.98 -2.79
N GLY A 349 18.89 26.83 -4.08
CA GLY A 349 19.53 25.83 -4.95
C GLY A 349 19.19 24.36 -4.68
N LEU A 350 18.24 24.07 -3.77
CA LEU A 350 17.76 22.73 -3.47
C LEU A 350 16.29 22.57 -3.86
N TRP A 351 15.95 21.37 -4.32
CA TRP A 351 14.62 21.00 -4.77
C TRP A 351 13.82 20.30 -3.67
N GLY A 352 12.53 20.61 -3.62
CA GLY A 352 11.52 19.92 -2.84
C GLY A 352 10.25 19.73 -3.67
N TYR A 353 9.24 19.11 -3.07
CA TYR A 353 7.95 18.85 -3.71
C TYR A 353 6.81 19.41 -2.88
N ALA A 354 5.79 19.92 -3.54
CA ALA A 354 4.54 20.40 -2.96
C ALA A 354 3.36 19.83 -3.73
N ASP A 355 2.20 19.74 -3.11
CA ASP A 355 0.99 19.31 -3.80
C ASP A 355 0.37 20.43 -4.67
N ALA A 356 -0.77 20.12 -5.29
CA ALA A 356 -1.51 21.05 -6.15
C ALA A 356 -2.00 22.31 -5.42
N GLU A 357 -2.14 22.26 -4.10
CA GLU A 357 -2.48 23.41 -3.26
C GLU A 357 -1.24 24.11 -2.69
N LEU A 358 -0.03 23.76 -3.18
CA LEU A 358 1.26 24.28 -2.75
C LEU A 358 1.58 24.00 -1.27
N ARG A 359 1.00 22.93 -0.70
CA ARG A 359 1.42 22.44 0.62
C ARG A 359 2.71 21.64 0.44
N PRO A 360 3.78 21.92 1.18
CA PRO A 360 5.03 21.18 1.06
C PRO A 360 4.85 19.69 1.40
N LEU A 361 5.20 18.81 0.45
CA LEU A 361 5.31 17.36 0.63
C LEU A 361 6.71 16.99 1.12
N THR A 362 7.73 17.64 0.57
CA THR A 362 9.10 17.59 1.07
C THR A 362 9.66 19.00 1.21
N ALA A 363 10.55 19.19 2.18
CA ALA A 363 11.41 20.37 2.22
C ALA A 363 12.36 20.41 0.99
N PRO A 364 12.91 21.58 0.63
CA PRO A 364 13.90 21.68 -0.43
C PRO A 364 15.24 21.13 0.06
N VAL A 365 15.46 19.84 -0.20
CA VAL A 365 16.64 19.08 0.30
C VAL A 365 17.36 18.30 -0.80
N PHE A 366 16.81 18.27 -2.02
CA PHE A 366 17.33 17.48 -3.11
C PHE A 366 18.20 18.32 -4.06
N THR A 367 19.40 17.84 -4.38
CA THR A 367 20.19 18.44 -5.47
C THR A 367 19.68 18.04 -6.85
N ARG A 368 18.94 16.93 -6.95
CA ARG A 368 18.28 16.44 -8.16
C ARG A 368 16.86 16.00 -7.86
N ALA A 369 15.90 16.47 -8.65
CA ALA A 369 14.49 16.16 -8.51
C ALA A 369 13.80 16.18 -9.89
N ASP A 370 13.35 15.02 -10.35
CA ASP A 370 12.63 14.86 -11.59
C ASP A 370 11.12 15.14 -11.38
N GLU A 371 10.37 15.32 -12.47
CA GLU A 371 8.92 15.51 -12.40
C GLU A 371 8.21 14.21 -12.03
N PHE A 372 7.07 14.32 -11.35
CA PHE A 372 6.24 13.16 -11.05
C PHE A 372 5.58 12.62 -12.31
N TYR A 373 5.59 11.30 -12.45
CA TYR A 373 4.92 10.61 -13.53
C TYR A 373 4.41 9.27 -13.03
N GLU A 374 3.14 8.93 -13.25
CA GLU A 374 2.52 7.70 -12.73
C GLU A 374 2.83 7.44 -11.23
N GLY A 375 2.77 8.50 -10.42
CA GLY A 375 2.86 8.48 -8.97
C GLY A 375 4.26 8.31 -8.39
N ARG A 376 5.32 8.46 -9.19
CA ARG A 376 6.71 8.41 -8.73
C ARG A 376 7.57 9.50 -9.35
N ALA A 377 8.67 9.84 -8.70
CA ALA A 377 9.71 10.70 -9.25
C ALA A 377 11.10 10.22 -8.82
N ALA A 378 12.11 10.42 -9.64
CA ALA A 378 13.49 10.22 -9.22
C ALA A 378 13.98 11.47 -8.48
N ALA A 379 14.51 11.30 -7.28
CA ALA A 379 14.99 12.41 -6.46
C ALA A 379 16.21 11.98 -5.63
N GLY A 380 17.11 12.90 -5.32
CA GLY A 380 18.30 12.56 -4.55
C GLY A 380 19.34 13.66 -4.41
N ASN A 381 20.46 13.24 -3.83
CA ASN A 381 21.57 14.11 -3.43
C ASN A 381 22.90 13.62 -4.01
N THR A 382 24.00 14.24 -3.60
CA THR A 382 25.36 13.86 -4.02
C THR A 382 25.71 12.41 -3.69
N GLY A 383 25.00 11.77 -2.73
CA GLY A 383 25.18 10.36 -2.37
C GLY A 383 24.41 9.36 -3.25
N GLY A 384 23.58 9.84 -4.18
CA GLY A 384 22.81 8.98 -5.10
C GLY A 384 21.39 9.48 -5.35
N VAL A 385 20.77 8.88 -6.37
CA VAL A 385 19.37 9.09 -6.75
C VAL A 385 18.54 7.92 -6.23
N GLY A 386 17.34 8.21 -5.75
CA GLY A 386 16.34 7.24 -5.34
C GLY A 386 15.02 7.48 -6.08
N LEU A 387 14.03 6.65 -5.79
CA LEU A 387 12.68 6.80 -6.33
C LEU A 387 11.74 7.16 -5.18
N ILE A 388 11.02 8.26 -5.29
CA ILE A 388 10.04 8.71 -4.30
C ILE A 388 8.61 8.48 -4.77
N ASP A 389 7.67 8.35 -3.84
CA ASP A 389 6.22 8.39 -4.10
C ASP A 389 5.64 9.79 -3.90
N ARG A 390 4.33 9.97 -4.16
CA ARG A 390 3.64 11.27 -4.06
C ARG A 390 3.61 11.86 -2.64
N SER A 391 3.93 11.10 -1.61
CA SER A 391 4.12 11.65 -0.25
C SER A 391 5.50 12.28 -0.07
N GLY A 392 6.42 12.07 -1.02
CA GLY A 392 7.82 12.44 -0.91
C GLY A 392 8.69 11.36 -0.24
N GLY A 393 8.09 10.25 0.19
CA GLY A 393 8.81 9.12 0.78
C GLY A 393 9.57 8.29 -0.26
N PHE A 394 10.77 7.82 0.09
CA PHE A 394 11.55 6.94 -0.77
C PHE A 394 10.96 5.53 -0.82
N VAL A 395 10.64 5.09 -2.04
CA VAL A 395 10.35 3.70 -2.40
C VAL A 395 11.65 2.95 -2.72
N MET A 396 12.61 3.66 -3.32
CA MET A 396 13.98 3.19 -3.49
C MET A 396 14.91 4.22 -2.87
N GLU A 397 15.63 3.85 -1.82
CA GLU A 397 16.55 4.74 -1.12
C GLU A 397 17.60 5.34 -2.08
N PRO A 398 18.04 6.60 -1.86
CA PRO A 398 18.98 7.27 -2.72
C PRO A 398 20.38 6.67 -2.55
N ARG A 399 20.70 5.73 -3.43
CA ARG A 399 22.01 5.06 -3.51
C ARG A 399 22.45 4.76 -4.94
N PHE A 400 21.59 5.04 -5.92
CA PHE A 400 21.86 4.72 -7.31
C PHE A 400 22.64 5.85 -7.96
N GLU A 401 23.63 5.50 -8.77
CA GLU A 401 24.40 6.47 -9.55
C GLU A 401 23.52 7.18 -10.59
N ALA A 402 22.58 6.41 -11.15
CA ALA A 402 21.53 6.89 -12.04
C ALA A 402 20.26 6.07 -11.82
N LEU A 403 19.11 6.71 -11.92
CA LEU A 403 17.81 6.07 -11.83
C LEU A 403 16.85 6.76 -12.80
N GLU A 404 16.17 5.97 -13.61
CA GLU A 404 15.11 6.42 -14.51
C GLU A 404 13.82 5.66 -14.22
N TRP A 405 12.72 6.41 -14.14
CA TRP A 405 11.39 5.87 -13.89
C TRP A 405 10.57 5.86 -15.19
N TYR A 406 10.01 4.69 -15.53
CA TYR A 406 9.16 4.51 -16.70
C TYR A 406 7.74 4.18 -16.25
N GLY A 407 6.99 5.23 -15.93
CA GLY A 407 5.65 5.17 -15.35
C GLY A 407 4.66 4.28 -16.10
N GLU A 408 4.55 4.44 -17.42
CA GLU A 408 3.65 3.66 -18.28
C GLU A 408 3.84 2.15 -18.14
N TRP A 409 5.08 1.75 -17.85
CA TRP A 409 5.50 0.35 -17.75
C TRP A 409 5.67 -0.14 -16.31
N ASN A 410 5.48 0.74 -15.32
CA ASN A 410 5.62 0.46 -13.89
C ASN A 410 6.98 -0.12 -13.47
N VAL A 411 8.06 0.28 -14.15
CA VAL A 411 9.42 -0.18 -13.87
C VAL A 411 10.40 0.98 -13.74
N ALA A 412 11.45 0.77 -12.95
CA ALA A 412 12.60 1.66 -12.87
C ALA A 412 13.86 0.97 -13.39
N ALA A 413 14.65 1.66 -14.20
CA ALA A 413 16.01 1.23 -14.53
C ALA A 413 16.98 2.02 -13.65
N ALA A 414 17.82 1.33 -12.88
CA ALA A 414 18.76 1.99 -11.99
C ALA A 414 20.17 1.37 -12.06
N CYS A 415 21.18 2.23 -12.00
CA CYS A 415 22.59 1.90 -12.01
C CYS A 415 23.14 1.90 -10.58
N LEU A 416 23.69 0.78 -10.16
CA LEU A 416 24.37 0.62 -8.87
C LEU A 416 25.69 -0.13 -9.10
N ASP A 417 26.79 0.41 -8.59
CA ASP A 417 28.14 -0.14 -8.76
C ASP A 417 28.50 -0.35 -10.25
N GLY A 418 28.10 0.60 -11.11
CA GLY A 418 28.29 0.54 -12.56
C GLY A 418 27.41 -0.48 -13.32
N GLU A 419 26.49 -1.18 -12.65
CA GLU A 419 25.59 -2.13 -13.28
C GLU A 419 24.12 -1.66 -13.30
N TRP A 420 23.52 -1.63 -14.49
CA TRP A 420 22.10 -1.36 -14.71
C TRP A 420 21.24 -2.57 -14.42
N ASN A 421 20.21 -2.36 -13.59
CA ASN A 421 19.23 -3.36 -13.20
C ASN A 421 17.81 -2.80 -13.34
N LEU A 422 16.86 -3.71 -13.60
CA LEU A 422 15.43 -3.38 -13.64
C LEU A 422 14.81 -3.63 -12.26
N TYR A 423 13.95 -2.71 -11.82
CA TYR A 423 13.23 -2.78 -10.57
C TYR A 423 11.73 -2.61 -10.82
N ASP A 424 10.90 -3.27 -10.03
CA ASP A 424 9.46 -3.00 -10.04
C ASP A 424 9.14 -1.67 -9.33
N ARG A 425 7.87 -1.25 -9.43
CA ARG A 425 7.33 -0.07 -8.75
C ARG A 425 7.54 -0.06 -7.22
N CYS A 426 7.80 -1.21 -6.60
CA CYS A 426 8.03 -1.36 -5.16
C CYS A 426 9.53 -1.40 -4.80
N GLY A 427 10.43 -1.25 -5.78
CA GLY A 427 11.88 -1.29 -5.58
C GLY A 427 12.47 -2.70 -5.50
N LYS A 428 11.72 -3.75 -5.83
CA LYS A 428 12.26 -5.11 -5.93
C LYS A 428 12.99 -5.27 -7.26
N ARG A 429 14.24 -5.74 -7.21
CA ARG A 429 15.02 -6.07 -8.41
C ARG A 429 14.36 -7.20 -9.20
N LEU A 430 14.12 -6.98 -10.47
CA LEU A 430 13.53 -7.91 -11.43
C LEU A 430 14.61 -8.67 -12.22
N THR A 431 15.71 -8.01 -12.55
CA THR A 431 16.83 -8.66 -13.26
C THR A 431 17.60 -9.61 -12.34
N ALA A 432 17.95 -10.78 -12.87
CA ALA A 432 18.79 -11.75 -12.17
C ALA A 432 20.24 -11.27 -12.05
N SER A 433 20.74 -10.58 -13.06
CA SER A 433 22.09 -9.98 -13.12
C SER A 433 22.05 -8.58 -13.74
N GLY A 434 23.04 -7.75 -13.42
CA GLY A 434 23.20 -6.43 -14.01
C GLY A 434 23.73 -6.43 -15.45
N TYR A 435 23.55 -5.30 -16.11
CA TYR A 435 23.97 -5.00 -17.47
C TYR A 435 24.85 -3.75 -17.50
N ASP A 436 25.70 -3.61 -18.52
CA ASP A 436 26.57 -2.43 -18.65
C ASP A 436 25.78 -1.22 -19.19
N TRP A 437 24.64 -1.46 -19.83
CA TRP A 437 23.75 -0.44 -20.36
C TRP A 437 22.34 -1.01 -20.61
N MET A 438 21.33 -0.16 -20.46
CA MET A 438 19.91 -0.49 -20.66
C MET A 438 19.23 0.68 -21.37
N ALA A 439 18.39 0.37 -22.36
CA ALA A 439 17.56 1.34 -23.07
C ALA A 439 16.21 1.54 -22.34
N PRO A 440 15.50 2.66 -22.60
CA PRO A 440 14.11 2.80 -22.20
C PRO A 440 13.23 1.64 -22.71
N PRO A 441 12.18 1.26 -21.96
CA PRO A 441 11.22 0.27 -22.43
C PRO A 441 10.54 0.71 -23.73
N ALA A 442 10.40 -0.24 -24.64
CA ALA A 442 9.65 -0.08 -25.88
C ALA A 442 8.82 -1.35 -26.12
N GLU A 443 7.51 -1.16 -26.28
CA GLU A 443 6.56 -2.23 -26.59
C GLU A 443 6.61 -3.44 -25.64
N GLY A 444 6.86 -3.19 -24.35
CA GLY A 444 6.94 -4.23 -23.31
C GLY A 444 8.28 -4.97 -23.23
N THR A 445 9.33 -4.46 -23.88
CA THR A 445 10.69 -5.03 -23.82
C THR A 445 11.73 -3.94 -23.58
N LEU A 446 12.90 -4.33 -23.07
CA LEU A 446 14.06 -3.46 -22.95
C LEU A 446 15.24 -4.04 -23.73
N LEU A 447 15.92 -3.18 -24.48
CA LEU A 447 17.21 -3.48 -25.06
C LEU A 447 18.28 -3.34 -23.98
N VAL A 448 19.10 -4.37 -23.82
CA VAL A 448 20.17 -4.43 -22.82
C VAL A 448 21.50 -4.79 -23.47
N ARG A 449 22.60 -4.34 -22.85
CA ARG A 449 23.96 -4.64 -23.30
C ARG A 449 24.82 -5.15 -22.16
N ARG A 450 25.58 -6.20 -22.41
CA ARG A 450 26.64 -6.67 -21.52
C ARG A 450 27.82 -7.21 -22.32
N ARG A 451 29.04 -6.84 -21.96
CA ARG A 451 30.29 -7.25 -22.65
C ARG A 451 30.19 -7.04 -24.17
N GLU A 452 29.76 -5.84 -24.56
CA GLU A 452 29.60 -5.41 -25.97
C GLU A 452 28.59 -6.22 -26.81
N ARG A 453 27.78 -7.08 -26.17
CA ARG A 453 26.71 -7.81 -26.84
C ARG A 453 25.35 -7.32 -26.38
N PHE A 454 24.46 -7.14 -27.34
CA PHE A 454 23.09 -6.71 -27.13
C PHE A 454 22.13 -7.91 -27.10
N GLY A 455 21.04 -7.74 -26.36
CA GLY A 455 19.92 -8.66 -26.29
C GLY A 455 18.70 -7.95 -25.69
N PHE A 456 17.60 -8.68 -25.56
CA PHE A 456 16.34 -8.12 -25.07
C PHE A 456 15.88 -8.83 -23.81
N ILE A 457 15.33 -8.08 -22.87
CA ILE A 457 14.59 -8.60 -21.71
C ILE A 457 13.15 -8.10 -21.75
N ASP A 458 12.24 -8.81 -21.09
CA ASP A 458 10.90 -8.34 -20.84
C ASP A 458 10.83 -7.46 -19.58
N LEU A 459 9.64 -6.89 -19.30
CA LEU A 459 9.41 -6.06 -18.11
C LEU A 459 9.51 -6.83 -16.79
N THR A 460 9.56 -8.16 -16.80
CA THR A 460 9.79 -8.99 -15.61
C THR A 460 11.27 -9.28 -15.37
N GLY A 461 12.15 -8.76 -16.25
CA GLY A 461 13.59 -8.97 -16.20
C GLY A 461 14.04 -10.30 -16.81
N GLN A 462 13.15 -11.04 -17.49
CA GLN A 462 13.50 -12.31 -18.12
C GLN A 462 14.08 -12.08 -19.53
N PRO A 463 15.12 -12.83 -19.94
CA PRO A 463 15.65 -12.74 -21.29
C PRO A 463 14.63 -13.15 -22.35
N VAL A 464 14.33 -12.25 -23.28
CA VAL A 464 13.63 -12.54 -24.54
C VAL A 464 14.60 -13.11 -25.57
N THR A 465 15.82 -12.57 -25.60
CA THR A 465 16.90 -13.11 -26.43
C THR A 465 18.19 -13.25 -25.62
N GLU A 466 19.07 -14.14 -26.08
CA GLU A 466 20.45 -14.14 -25.63
C GLU A 466 21.17 -12.83 -26.00
N LEU A 467 22.22 -12.52 -25.24
CA LEU A 467 23.15 -11.42 -25.52
C LEU A 467 24.13 -11.84 -26.63
N ARG A 468 23.72 -11.70 -27.89
CA ARG A 468 24.51 -12.16 -29.05
C ARG A 468 24.68 -11.12 -30.16
N TYR A 469 23.86 -10.08 -30.16
CA TYR A 469 23.85 -9.10 -31.24
C TYR A 469 25.00 -8.09 -31.06
N GLU A 470 25.62 -7.69 -32.16
CA GLU A 470 26.67 -6.65 -32.16
C GLU A 470 26.07 -5.25 -32.17
N GLU A 471 24.92 -5.11 -32.82
CA GLU A 471 24.07 -3.93 -32.79
C GLU A 471 22.61 -4.38 -32.71
N ALA A 472 21.80 -3.59 -32.02
CA ALA A 472 20.37 -3.80 -31.93
C ALA A 472 19.67 -2.46 -31.65
N PHE A 473 18.43 -2.34 -32.13
CA PHE A 473 17.56 -1.20 -31.87
C PHE A 473 16.33 -1.67 -31.10
N SER A 474 15.74 -0.78 -30.31
CA SER A 474 14.49 -1.06 -29.58
C SER A 474 13.36 -1.47 -30.52
N PHE A 475 12.39 -2.22 -29.99
CA PHE A 475 11.22 -2.64 -30.76
C PHE A 475 10.36 -1.44 -31.18
N SER A 476 9.87 -1.49 -32.42
CA SER A 476 8.92 -0.56 -33.00
C SER A 476 8.08 -1.29 -34.06
N ASP A 477 6.77 -1.12 -34.00
CA ASP A 477 5.78 -1.83 -34.83
C ASP A 477 5.96 -3.36 -34.77
N GLY A 478 6.20 -3.89 -33.56
CA GLY A 478 6.35 -5.32 -33.30
C GLY A 478 7.66 -5.93 -33.79
N ARG A 479 8.64 -5.12 -34.23
CA ARG A 479 9.90 -5.59 -34.83
C ARG A 479 11.10 -4.83 -34.29
N ALA A 480 12.25 -5.51 -34.21
CA ALA A 480 13.53 -4.88 -33.88
C ALA A 480 14.58 -5.23 -34.94
N LEU A 481 15.37 -4.24 -35.36
CA LEU A 481 16.52 -4.46 -36.24
C LEU A 481 17.72 -4.89 -35.40
N VAL A 482 18.33 -6.02 -35.76
CA VAL A 482 19.53 -6.55 -35.09
C VAL A 482 20.60 -6.92 -36.09
N ARG A 483 21.87 -6.89 -35.66
CA ARG A 483 23.03 -7.28 -36.48
C ARG A 483 23.85 -8.35 -35.78
N THR A 484 24.16 -9.41 -36.53
CA THR A 484 25.13 -10.45 -36.13
C THR A 484 26.14 -10.62 -37.26
N GLY A 485 27.43 -10.35 -36.99
CA GLY A 485 28.46 -10.27 -38.03
C GLY A 485 28.07 -9.29 -39.14
N HIS A 486 28.11 -9.74 -40.40
CA HIS A 486 27.78 -8.92 -41.57
C HIS A 486 26.29 -8.90 -41.95
N THR A 487 25.41 -9.53 -41.18
CA THR A 487 23.98 -9.64 -41.53
C THR A 487 23.13 -8.85 -40.54
N ALA A 488 22.37 -7.89 -41.08
CA ALA A 488 21.28 -7.21 -40.36
C ALA A 488 19.93 -7.83 -40.75
N TYR A 489 19.04 -8.03 -39.78
CA TYR A 489 17.71 -8.60 -40.00
C TYR A 489 16.74 -8.17 -38.90
N PHE A 490 15.45 -8.32 -39.17
CA PHE A 490 14.40 -8.05 -38.17
C PHE A 490 14.10 -9.30 -37.34
N ILE A 491 13.79 -9.08 -36.06
CA ILE A 491 13.21 -10.08 -35.16
C ILE A 491 11.81 -9.66 -34.72
N ASP A 492 10.95 -10.64 -34.43
CA ASP A 492 9.66 -10.45 -33.74
C ASP A 492 9.87 -10.29 -32.23
N ARG A 493 8.79 -9.97 -31.50
CA ARG A 493 8.82 -9.77 -30.03
C ARG A 493 9.18 -11.02 -29.24
N GLU A 494 9.11 -12.21 -29.85
CA GLU A 494 9.60 -13.46 -29.24
C GLU A 494 11.05 -13.77 -29.62
N GLY A 495 11.74 -12.83 -30.28
CA GLY A 495 13.15 -12.96 -30.65
C GLY A 495 13.41 -13.81 -31.89
N ARG A 496 12.37 -14.20 -32.65
CA ARG A 496 12.50 -15.01 -33.85
C ARG A 496 12.77 -14.12 -35.06
N ARG A 497 13.68 -14.53 -35.91
CA ARG A 497 13.97 -13.82 -37.16
C ARG A 497 12.74 -13.82 -38.07
N ILE A 498 12.36 -12.62 -38.51
CA ILE A 498 11.31 -12.41 -39.51
C ILE A 498 11.92 -12.67 -40.90
N LYS A 499 11.24 -13.50 -41.69
CA LYS A 499 11.69 -13.89 -43.04
C LYS A 499 11.23 -12.90 -44.09
#